data_AF-A0A0B3RVZ2-F1
#
_entry.id   AF-A0A0B3RVZ2-F1
#
_cell.length_a   1.000
_cell.length_b   1.000
_cell.length_c   1.000
_cell.angle_alpha   90.00
_cell.angle_beta   90.00
_cell.angle_gamma   90.00
#
_symmetry.space_group_name_H-M   'P 1'
#
loop_
_entity.id
_entity.type
_entity.pdbx_description
1 polymer ?
#
loop_
_entity_poly.entity_id
_entity_poly.type
_entity_poly.pdbx_seq_one_letter_code
_entity_poly.pdbx_strand_id
1 'polypeptide(L)'
;MVEATPESLQPARLPPLHWVSPLRSEEYAEFRDGAALRKLGLGEHARALTEFWPRRGPVWDGLALAGGAVVLVEPKAHVTEFLTSPSAATAPESVAQIACALRQVKADLGADDRSEWSRVFFQYANRLAFLWWLRARGIDAHCLFVSFLGDTEMGGPEHAETWEALFRAADHALGLSPRHPLRPYILHVHPDLRELEKP
;
A
#
# COMPACT_ATOMS: atom_id res chain seq x y z
N MET A 1 -12.84 -1.47 -13.09
CA MET A 1 -13.05 -0.35 -12.15
C MET A 1 -12.29 0.90 -12.52
N VAL A 2 -10.95 0.88 -12.65
CA VAL A 2 -10.18 2.09 -13.02
C VAL A 2 -10.76 2.82 -14.26
N GLU A 3 -11.15 2.07 -15.29
CA GLU A 3 -11.77 2.63 -16.50
C GLU A 3 -13.30 2.76 -16.43
N ALA A 4 -13.96 1.99 -15.56
CA ALA A 4 -15.41 1.84 -15.56
C ALA A 4 -16.09 2.77 -14.54
N THR A 5 -15.48 2.96 -13.38
CA THR A 5 -16.01 3.66 -12.21
C THR A 5 -14.89 4.36 -11.42
N PRO A 6 -14.08 5.24 -12.06
CA PRO A 6 -12.94 5.90 -11.41
C PRO A 6 -13.33 6.72 -10.18
N GLU A 7 -14.56 7.25 -10.14
CA GLU A 7 -15.12 7.99 -9.01
C GLU A 7 -15.22 7.15 -7.73
N SER A 8 -15.48 5.84 -7.84
CA SER A 8 -15.53 4.92 -6.70
C SER A 8 -14.16 4.70 -6.04
N LEU A 9 -13.09 5.04 -6.77
CA LEU A 9 -11.70 4.91 -6.34
C LEU A 9 -11.07 6.25 -5.92
N GLN A 10 -11.81 7.36 -6.03
CA GLN A 10 -11.30 8.70 -5.75
C GLN A 10 -11.27 8.99 -4.24
N PRO A 11 -10.09 9.16 -3.61
CA PRO A 11 -10.04 9.59 -2.22
C PRO A 11 -10.38 11.07 -2.09
N ALA A 12 -11.18 11.42 -1.08
CA ALA A 12 -11.66 12.79 -0.87
C ALA A 12 -10.56 13.84 -0.63
N ARG A 13 -9.36 13.42 -0.21
CA ARG A 13 -8.25 14.31 0.15
C ARG A 13 -7.28 14.61 -1.00
N LEU A 14 -7.47 14.01 -2.17
CA LEU A 14 -6.60 14.23 -3.33
C LEU A 14 -7.37 14.87 -4.50
N PRO A 15 -6.67 15.59 -5.38
CA PRO A 15 -7.16 15.88 -6.72
C PRO A 15 -7.51 14.59 -7.49
N PRO A 16 -8.18 14.71 -8.66
CA PRO A 16 -8.48 13.58 -9.52
C PRO A 16 -7.25 12.69 -9.77
N LEU A 17 -7.44 11.38 -9.63
CA LEU A 17 -6.39 10.40 -9.90
C LEU A 17 -6.18 10.24 -11.42
N HIS A 18 -4.94 10.40 -11.85
CA HIS A 18 -4.47 10.05 -13.19
C HIS A 18 -3.74 8.71 -13.12
N TRP A 19 -4.43 7.63 -13.51
CA TRP A 19 -3.91 6.28 -13.45
C TRP A 19 -2.80 6.06 -14.48
N VAL A 20 -1.67 5.54 -14.02
CA VAL A 20 -0.53 5.12 -14.86
C VAL A 20 -0.37 3.59 -14.89
N SER A 21 -1.03 2.89 -13.96
CA SER A 21 -1.27 1.44 -13.95
C SER A 21 -2.43 1.16 -12.97
N PRO A 22 -3.28 0.14 -13.21
CA PRO A 22 -3.27 -0.74 -14.37
C PRO A 22 -3.91 -0.05 -15.59
N LEU A 23 -3.38 -0.32 -16.79
CA LEU A 23 -3.91 0.19 -18.06
C LEU A 23 -4.29 -0.98 -18.98
N ARG A 24 -5.42 -0.90 -19.69
CA ARG A 24 -5.84 -1.94 -20.64
C ARG A 24 -4.79 -2.21 -21.73
N SER A 25 -4.12 -1.16 -22.21
CA SER A 25 -3.05 -1.28 -23.21
C SER A 25 -1.83 -2.05 -22.72
N GLU A 26 -1.71 -2.26 -21.42
CA GLU A 26 -0.64 -3.02 -20.77
C GLU A 26 -1.20 -4.26 -20.06
N GLU A 27 -2.35 -4.75 -20.50
CA GLU A 27 -3.01 -5.95 -19.95
C GLU A 27 -3.20 -5.89 -18.43
N TYR A 28 -3.42 -4.69 -17.91
CA TYR A 28 -3.56 -4.43 -16.48
C TYR A 28 -2.34 -4.87 -15.64
N ALA A 29 -1.14 -4.72 -16.20
CA ALA A 29 0.10 -5.10 -15.54
C ALA A 29 0.32 -4.41 -14.17
N GLU A 30 0.77 -5.22 -13.22
CA GLU A 30 1.23 -4.81 -11.90
C GLU A 30 2.74 -4.52 -11.92
N PHE A 31 3.18 -3.58 -11.07
CA PHE A 31 4.57 -3.12 -11.09
C PHE A 31 5.23 -3.22 -9.71
N ARG A 32 6.55 -3.41 -9.71
CA ARG A 32 7.39 -3.41 -8.51
C ARG A 32 8.73 -2.73 -8.74
N ASP A 33 9.44 -2.48 -7.65
CA ASP A 33 10.81 -1.96 -7.65
C ASP A 33 10.98 -0.72 -8.57
N GLY A 34 12.11 -0.63 -9.28
CA GLY A 34 12.38 0.45 -10.22
C GLY A 34 11.38 0.55 -11.39
N ALA A 35 10.64 -0.51 -11.72
CA ALA A 35 9.61 -0.43 -12.76
C ALA A 35 8.39 0.37 -12.28
N ALA A 36 7.96 0.16 -11.03
CA ALA A 36 6.92 0.98 -10.39
C ALA A 36 7.38 2.45 -10.29
N LEU A 37 8.63 2.68 -9.88
CA LEU A 37 9.17 4.05 -9.83
C LEU A 37 9.19 4.73 -11.20
N ARG A 38 9.59 4.03 -12.27
CA ARG A 38 9.55 4.60 -13.62
C ARG A 38 8.14 4.97 -14.08
N LYS A 39 7.13 4.17 -13.72
CA LYS A 39 5.72 4.50 -14.01
C LYS A 39 5.27 5.78 -13.33
N LEU A 40 5.78 6.04 -12.13
CA LEU A 40 5.53 7.26 -11.37
C LEU A 40 6.45 8.44 -11.76
N GLY A 41 7.31 8.28 -12.77
CA GLY A 41 8.28 9.32 -13.15
C GLY A 41 9.45 9.50 -12.18
N LEU A 42 9.71 8.51 -11.31
CA LEU A 42 10.72 8.51 -10.25
C LEU A 42 11.90 7.57 -10.55
N GLY A 43 12.20 7.34 -11.83
CA GLY A 43 13.13 6.30 -12.29
C GLY A 43 14.55 6.47 -11.75
N GLU A 44 14.99 7.70 -11.52
CA GLU A 44 16.27 8.08 -10.94
C GLU A 44 16.48 7.52 -9.52
N HIS A 45 15.39 7.24 -8.79
CA HIS A 45 15.47 6.67 -7.45
C HIS A 45 15.60 5.13 -7.42
N ALA A 46 15.57 4.46 -8.58
CA ALA A 46 15.59 3.00 -8.66
C ALA A 46 16.82 2.36 -8.00
N ARG A 47 18.01 2.95 -8.16
CA ARG A 47 19.23 2.46 -7.48
C ARG A 47 19.12 2.61 -5.97
N ALA A 48 18.71 3.78 -5.51
CA ALA A 48 18.52 4.05 -4.09
C ALA A 48 17.49 3.12 -3.44
N LEU A 49 16.47 2.69 -4.19
CA LEU A 49 15.50 1.72 -3.69
C LEU A 49 16.18 0.37 -3.40
N THR A 50 17.10 -0.08 -4.27
CA THR A 50 17.82 -1.36 -4.06
C THR A 50 18.77 -1.34 -2.86
N GLU A 51 19.19 -0.16 -2.42
CA GLU A 51 19.98 0.03 -1.20
C GLU A 51 19.08 -0.04 0.05
N PHE A 52 17.84 0.45 -0.05
CA PHE A 52 16.87 0.43 1.05
C PHE A 52 16.16 -0.93 1.21
N TRP A 53 15.68 -1.53 0.12
CA TRP A 53 14.86 -2.74 0.13
C TRP A 53 15.41 -3.77 -0.86
N PRO A 54 15.36 -5.08 -0.55
CA PRO A 54 15.86 -6.10 -1.47
C PRO A 54 15.05 -6.14 -2.76
N ARG A 55 15.69 -6.60 -3.84
CA ARG A 55 15.03 -6.83 -5.13
C ARG A 55 13.84 -7.77 -4.97
N ARG A 56 12.81 -7.56 -5.81
CA ARG A 56 11.50 -8.21 -5.71
C ARG A 56 10.78 -7.74 -4.46
N GLY A 57 10.77 -6.43 -4.25
CA GLY A 57 10.01 -5.75 -3.20
C GLY A 57 8.50 -5.80 -3.44
N PRO A 58 7.72 -4.91 -2.79
CA PRO A 58 6.27 -4.92 -2.92
C PRO A 58 5.86 -4.74 -4.38
N VAL A 59 4.90 -5.58 -4.79
CA VAL A 59 4.14 -5.42 -6.02
C VAL A 59 2.98 -4.49 -5.70
N TRP A 60 2.70 -3.57 -6.61
CA TRP A 60 1.61 -2.63 -6.54
C TRP A 60 0.61 -2.94 -7.65
N ASP A 61 -0.63 -3.21 -7.26
CA ASP A 61 -1.73 -3.46 -8.18
C ASP A 61 -2.15 -2.20 -8.95
N GLY A 62 -1.90 -1.02 -8.40
CA GLY A 62 -2.16 0.24 -9.07
C GLY A 62 -1.21 1.36 -8.68
N LEU A 63 -1.05 2.29 -9.63
CA LEU A 63 -0.19 3.45 -9.55
C LEU A 63 -0.91 4.63 -10.21
N ALA A 64 -0.94 5.78 -9.54
CA ALA A 64 -1.56 6.99 -10.06
C ALA A 64 -0.79 8.25 -9.69
N LEU A 65 -1.08 9.34 -10.40
CA LEU A 65 -0.62 10.70 -10.11
C LEU A 65 -1.81 11.56 -9.70
N ALA A 66 -1.64 12.46 -8.75
CA ALA A 66 -2.70 13.36 -8.29
C ALA A 66 -2.14 14.75 -7.98
N GLY A 67 -2.29 15.70 -8.90
CA GLY A 67 -1.83 17.09 -8.69
C GLY A 67 -0.34 17.21 -8.35
N GLY A 68 0.51 16.35 -8.91
CA GLY A 68 1.96 16.30 -8.63
C GLY A 68 2.36 15.30 -7.54
N ALA A 69 1.41 14.78 -6.76
CA ALA A 69 1.65 13.67 -5.84
C ALA A 69 1.65 12.32 -6.57
N VAL A 70 2.36 11.35 -6.00
CA VAL A 70 2.33 9.94 -6.43
C VAL A 70 1.44 9.13 -5.49
N VAL A 71 0.64 8.22 -6.04
CA VAL A 71 -0.29 7.39 -5.30
C VAL A 71 0.00 5.93 -5.59
N LEU A 72 0.35 5.20 -4.55
CA LEU A 72 0.52 3.75 -4.54
C LEU A 72 -0.82 3.12 -4.14
N VAL A 73 -1.33 2.17 -4.92
CA VAL A 73 -2.67 1.62 -4.70
C VAL A 73 -2.59 0.13 -4.37
N GLU A 74 -3.29 -0.26 -3.31
CA GLU A 74 -3.40 -1.62 -2.81
C GLU A 74 -4.88 -1.99 -2.63
N PRO A 75 -5.49 -2.70 -3.58
CA PRO A 75 -6.81 -3.30 -3.42
C PRO A 75 -6.79 -4.48 -2.44
N LYS A 76 -7.90 -4.68 -1.74
CA LYS A 76 -8.22 -5.88 -0.98
C LYS A 76 -9.71 -6.18 -1.04
N ALA A 77 -10.05 -7.43 -1.31
CA ALA A 77 -11.45 -7.88 -1.33
C ALA A 77 -11.81 -8.64 -0.05
N HIS A 78 -10.84 -9.29 0.60
CA HIS A 78 -11.10 -10.14 1.78
C HIS A 78 -10.18 -9.84 2.95
N VAL A 79 -10.70 -9.98 4.17
CA VAL A 79 -9.92 -9.74 5.40
C VAL A 79 -8.76 -10.73 5.54
N THR A 80 -8.85 -11.92 4.94
CA THR A 80 -7.78 -12.93 4.95
C THR A 80 -6.57 -12.49 4.13
N GLU A 81 -6.76 -11.70 3.06
CA GLU A 81 -5.67 -11.06 2.30
C GLU A 81 -4.91 -10.02 3.11
N PHE A 82 -5.49 -9.57 4.22
CA PHE A 82 -4.82 -8.69 5.17
C PHE A 82 -3.96 -9.47 6.18
N LEU A 83 -4.35 -10.72 6.48
CA LEU A 83 -3.69 -11.61 7.43
C LEU A 83 -2.59 -12.43 6.74
N THR A 84 -1.61 -11.73 6.21
CA THR A 84 -0.59 -12.32 5.32
C THR A 84 0.49 -13.05 6.10
N SER A 85 1.10 -14.04 5.44
CA SER A 85 2.33 -14.69 5.89
C SER A 85 3.47 -13.68 6.18
N PRO A 86 4.44 -14.06 7.04
CA PRO A 86 5.70 -13.34 7.22
C PRO A 86 6.45 -13.07 5.92
N SER A 87 7.52 -12.27 6.01
CA SER A 87 8.49 -12.11 4.93
C SER A 87 8.94 -13.47 4.39
N ALA A 88 8.80 -13.65 3.07
CA ALA A 88 9.26 -14.83 2.36
C ALA A 88 10.76 -14.80 2.01
N ALA A 89 11.50 -13.77 2.47
CA ALA A 89 12.93 -13.67 2.21
C ALA A 89 13.71 -14.75 2.97
N THR A 90 14.55 -15.51 2.27
CA THR A 90 15.38 -16.58 2.83
C THR A 90 16.87 -16.30 2.77
N ALA A 91 17.31 -15.46 1.83
CA ALA A 91 18.72 -15.06 1.73
C ALA A 91 19.11 -14.17 2.93
N PRO A 92 20.21 -14.47 3.66
CA PRO A 92 20.63 -13.73 4.85
C PRO A 92 20.73 -12.22 4.61
N GLU A 93 21.26 -11.81 3.46
CA GLU A 93 21.42 -10.40 3.09
C GLU A 93 20.07 -9.70 2.94
N SER A 94 19.11 -10.34 2.25
CA SER A 94 17.75 -9.81 2.08
C SER A 94 17.00 -9.73 3.42
N VAL A 95 17.15 -10.74 4.28
CA VAL A 95 16.54 -10.75 5.62
C VAL A 95 17.10 -9.61 6.46
N ALA A 96 18.42 -9.44 6.47
CA ALA A 96 19.08 -8.36 7.20
C ALA A 96 18.67 -6.98 6.67
N GLN A 97 18.56 -6.83 5.35
CA GLN A 97 18.14 -5.58 4.70
C GLN A 97 16.70 -5.21 5.07
N ILE A 98 15.75 -6.15 4.98
CA ILE A 98 14.36 -5.94 5.41
C ILE A 98 14.31 -5.56 6.89
N ALA A 99 15.02 -6.28 7.74
CA ALA A 99 15.05 -5.98 9.17
C ALA A 99 15.62 -4.58 9.45
N CYS A 100 16.66 -4.16 8.73
CA CYS A 100 17.23 -2.83 8.84
C CYS A 100 16.24 -1.74 8.41
N ALA A 101 15.63 -1.90 7.23
CA ALA A 101 14.63 -0.98 6.71
C ALA A 101 13.44 -0.82 7.65
N LEU A 102 12.87 -1.93 8.13
CA LEU A 102 11.72 -1.90 9.04
C LEU A 102 12.08 -1.28 10.38
N ARG A 103 13.28 -1.53 10.94
CA ARG A 103 13.73 -0.85 12.17
C ARG A 103 13.85 0.66 12.00
N GLN A 104 14.42 1.11 10.87
CA GLN A 104 14.51 2.54 10.56
C GLN A 104 13.12 3.17 10.50
N VAL A 105 12.21 2.55 9.75
CA VAL A 105 10.82 3.02 9.63
C VAL A 105 10.13 3.04 10.98
N LYS A 106 10.24 1.98 11.79
CA LYS A 106 9.66 1.95 13.15
C LYS A 106 10.14 3.12 14.00
N ALA A 107 11.44 3.38 14.00
CA ALA A 107 12.03 4.47 14.77
C ALA A 107 11.49 5.84 14.33
N ASP A 108 11.45 6.11 13.03
CA ASP A 108 10.99 7.41 12.50
C ASP A 108 9.48 7.61 12.64
N LEU A 109 8.70 6.52 12.71
CA LEU A 109 7.27 6.58 13.00
C LEU A 109 6.95 6.65 14.49
N GLY A 110 7.95 6.51 15.36
CA GLY A 110 7.74 6.39 16.81
C GLY A 110 6.94 5.15 17.19
N ALA A 111 7.04 4.08 16.41
CA ALA A 111 6.37 2.83 16.70
C ALA A 111 7.05 2.13 17.89
N ASP A 112 6.26 1.63 18.84
CA ASP A 112 6.82 0.84 19.94
C ASP A 112 7.26 -0.56 19.49
N ASP A 113 8.00 -1.26 20.36
CA ASP A 113 8.62 -2.55 20.01
C ASP A 113 7.77 -3.78 20.34
N ARG A 114 6.44 -3.65 20.32
CA ARG A 114 5.55 -4.77 20.69
C ARG A 114 5.55 -5.95 19.70
N SER A 115 5.99 -5.74 18.46
CA SER A 115 5.99 -6.79 17.43
C SER A 115 7.10 -6.67 16.39
N GLU A 116 7.45 -7.83 15.82
CA GLU A 116 8.34 -7.94 14.67
C GLU A 116 7.56 -7.75 13.37
N TRP A 117 7.71 -6.57 12.74
CA TRP A 117 7.01 -6.21 11.50
C TRP A 117 7.30 -7.15 10.32
N SER A 118 8.44 -7.85 10.33
CA SER A 118 8.78 -8.87 9.32
C SER A 118 7.95 -10.15 9.46
N ARG A 119 7.26 -10.34 10.59
CA ARG A 119 6.43 -11.51 10.88
C ARG A 119 4.94 -11.19 10.95
N VAL A 120 4.60 -10.05 11.52
CA VAL A 120 3.21 -9.66 11.80
C VAL A 120 2.79 -8.57 10.83
N PHE A 121 1.65 -8.76 10.14
CA PHE A 121 1.13 -7.84 9.12
C PHE A 121 2.19 -7.40 8.08
N PHE A 122 3.04 -8.33 7.63
CA PHE A 122 4.21 -7.99 6.82
C PHE A 122 3.88 -7.25 5.52
N GLN A 123 2.79 -7.63 4.83
CA GLN A 123 2.37 -6.86 3.66
C GLN A 123 2.05 -5.42 4.04
N TYR A 124 1.21 -5.18 5.05
CA TYR A 124 0.91 -3.82 5.49
C TYR A 124 2.18 -3.06 5.91
N ALA A 125 3.04 -3.67 6.72
CA ALA A 125 4.31 -3.08 7.15
C ALA A 125 5.23 -2.71 5.97
N ASN A 126 5.27 -3.52 4.90
CA ASN A 126 6.11 -3.22 3.74
C ASN A 126 5.52 -2.09 2.86
N ARG A 127 4.19 -1.92 2.80
CA ARG A 127 3.51 -0.77 2.17
C ARG A 127 3.89 0.50 2.90
N LEU A 128 3.85 0.47 4.24
CA LEU A 128 4.27 1.59 5.08
C LEU A 128 5.76 1.93 4.90
N ALA A 129 6.63 0.92 4.81
CA ALA A 129 8.06 1.12 4.59
C ALA A 129 8.36 1.79 3.25
N PHE A 130 7.67 1.39 2.18
CA PHE A 130 7.82 2.00 0.86
C PHE A 130 7.29 3.44 0.83
N LEU A 131 6.11 3.67 1.42
CA LEU A 131 5.54 5.01 1.57
C LEU A 131 6.48 5.92 2.37
N TRP A 132 6.99 5.45 3.51
CA TRP A 132 7.99 6.15 4.32
C TRP A 132 9.21 6.52 3.48
N TRP A 133 9.75 5.56 2.72
CA TRP A 133 10.97 5.76 1.94
C TRP A 133 10.83 6.85 0.87
N LEU A 134 9.69 6.92 0.19
CA LEU A 134 9.38 8.01 -0.75
C LEU A 134 9.33 9.35 -0.01
N ARG A 135 8.58 9.42 1.09
CA ARG A 135 8.36 10.66 1.83
C ARG A 135 9.62 11.18 2.52
N ALA A 136 10.47 10.29 3.04
CA ALA A 136 11.77 10.62 3.61
C ALA A 136 12.72 11.26 2.57
N ARG A 137 12.43 11.10 1.27
CA ARG A 137 13.15 11.73 0.16
C ARG A 137 12.49 13.01 -0.36
N GLY A 138 11.47 13.52 0.33
CA GLY A 138 10.74 14.73 -0.07
C GLY A 138 9.75 14.51 -1.22
N ILE A 139 9.48 13.27 -1.60
CA ILE A 139 8.47 12.94 -2.61
C ILE A 139 7.10 13.01 -1.95
N ASP A 140 6.17 13.76 -2.56
CA ASP A 140 4.80 13.78 -2.09
C ASP A 140 4.08 12.49 -2.50
N ALA A 141 4.13 11.51 -1.59
CA ALA A 141 3.59 10.18 -1.81
C ALA A 141 2.43 9.86 -0.87
N HIS A 142 1.44 9.15 -1.40
CA HIS A 142 0.28 8.60 -0.71
C HIS A 142 0.16 7.10 -0.96
N CYS A 143 -0.41 6.38 0.01
CA CYS A 143 -0.81 4.98 -0.14
C CYS A 143 -2.33 4.89 -0.01
N LEU A 144 -3.00 4.44 -1.06
CA LEU A 144 -4.44 4.26 -1.13
C LEU A 144 -4.78 2.78 -0.98
N PHE A 145 -5.45 2.43 0.10
CA PHE A 145 -6.08 1.13 0.26
C PHE A 145 -7.49 1.17 -0.32
N VAL A 146 -7.76 0.30 -1.28
CA VAL A 146 -9.09 0.11 -1.87
C VAL A 146 -9.68 -1.15 -1.26
N SER A 147 -10.59 -0.99 -0.31
CA SER A 147 -11.11 -2.10 0.48
C SER A 147 -12.54 -2.41 0.06
N PHE A 148 -12.71 -3.41 -0.81
CA PHE A 148 -14.01 -3.71 -1.40
C PHE A 148 -15.04 -4.15 -0.37
N LEU A 149 -16.29 -3.77 -0.61
CA LEU A 149 -17.45 -4.20 0.14
C LEU A 149 -18.34 -5.10 -0.71
N GLY A 150 -19.08 -5.99 -0.07
CA GLY A 150 -20.16 -6.73 -0.70
C GLY A 150 -19.72 -7.82 -1.67
N ASP A 151 -18.48 -8.33 -1.56
CA ASP A 151 -18.06 -9.50 -2.32
C ASP A 151 -18.77 -10.76 -1.81
N THR A 152 -19.86 -11.14 -2.45
CA THR A 152 -20.66 -12.30 -2.06
C THR A 152 -20.06 -13.63 -2.46
N GLU A 153 -19.19 -13.66 -3.48
CA GLU A 153 -18.58 -14.90 -3.96
C GLU A 153 -17.58 -15.45 -2.94
N MET A 154 -16.85 -14.54 -2.29
CA MET A 154 -15.74 -14.89 -1.41
C MET A 154 -15.97 -14.46 0.04
N GLY A 155 -17.15 -13.91 0.36
CA GLY A 155 -17.54 -13.53 1.72
C GLY A 155 -16.78 -12.29 2.24
N GLY A 156 -16.60 -11.30 1.37
CA GLY A 156 -15.99 -10.01 1.72
C GLY A 156 -16.84 -9.21 2.72
N PRO A 157 -16.25 -8.21 3.41
CA PRO A 157 -16.99 -7.40 4.37
C PRO A 157 -18.18 -6.67 3.74
N GLU A 158 -19.29 -6.59 4.45
CA GLU A 158 -20.46 -5.81 4.01
C GLU A 158 -20.35 -4.31 4.35
N HIS A 159 -19.53 -3.97 5.34
CA HIS A 159 -19.49 -2.64 5.96
C HIS A 159 -18.05 -2.16 6.14
N ALA A 160 -17.80 -0.87 5.87
CA ALA A 160 -16.48 -0.25 5.94
C ALA A 160 -15.84 -0.34 7.33
N GLU A 161 -16.65 -0.34 8.39
CA GLU A 161 -16.23 -0.45 9.79
C GLU A 161 -15.40 -1.70 10.06
N THR A 162 -15.64 -2.78 9.31
CA THR A 162 -14.84 -4.02 9.38
C THR A 162 -13.39 -3.75 8.95
N TRP A 163 -13.22 -3.07 7.82
CA TRP A 163 -11.90 -2.69 7.31
C TRP A 163 -11.23 -1.69 8.24
N GLU A 164 -11.95 -0.68 8.71
CA GLU A 164 -11.40 0.29 9.66
C GLU A 164 -10.93 -0.37 10.96
N ALA A 165 -11.71 -1.31 11.51
CA ALA A 165 -11.33 -2.05 12.70
C ALA A 165 -10.08 -2.89 12.44
N LEU A 166 -9.96 -3.51 11.26
CA LEU A 166 -8.81 -4.29 10.87
C LEU A 166 -7.55 -3.44 10.74
N PHE A 167 -7.61 -2.28 10.07
CA PHE A 167 -6.48 -1.35 10.00
C PHE A 167 -6.09 -0.81 11.38
N ARG A 168 -7.06 -0.47 12.25
CA ARG A 168 -6.77 -0.06 13.64
C ARG A 168 -6.10 -1.17 14.44
N ALA A 169 -6.54 -2.42 14.27
CA ALA A 169 -5.91 -3.58 14.91
C ALA A 169 -4.48 -3.80 14.38
N ALA A 170 -4.26 -3.61 13.09
CA ALA A 170 -2.94 -3.68 12.46
C ALA A 170 -2.01 -2.60 13.00
N ASP A 171 -2.45 -1.35 13.02
CA ASP A 171 -1.70 -0.22 13.61
C ASP A 171 -1.33 -0.53 15.07
N HIS A 172 -2.32 -0.97 15.86
CA HIS A 172 -2.10 -1.34 17.26
C HIS A 172 -1.11 -2.50 17.40
N ALA A 173 -1.16 -3.51 16.55
CA ALA A 173 -0.24 -4.65 16.59
C ALA A 173 1.17 -4.25 16.14
N LEU A 174 1.29 -3.33 15.18
CA LEU A 174 2.56 -2.77 14.71
C LEU A 174 3.14 -1.71 15.65
N GLY A 175 2.42 -1.33 16.71
CA GLY A 175 2.90 -0.34 17.70
C GLY A 175 2.77 1.10 17.22
N LEU A 176 1.96 1.35 16.19
CA LEU A 176 1.76 2.67 15.62
C LEU A 176 0.78 3.49 16.47
N SER A 177 1.19 4.71 16.80
CA SER A 177 0.30 5.71 17.39
C SER A 177 -0.75 6.15 16.37
N PRO A 178 -2.01 6.43 16.76
CA PRO A 178 -3.02 7.02 15.87
C PRO A 178 -2.61 8.35 15.21
N ARG A 179 -1.54 9.00 15.70
CA ARG A 179 -0.98 10.25 15.18
C ARG A 179 0.41 10.08 14.55
N HIS A 180 0.79 8.86 14.16
CA HIS A 180 2.09 8.62 13.54
C HIS A 180 2.25 9.46 12.24
N PRO A 181 3.49 9.85 11.86
CA PRO A 181 3.73 10.82 10.78
C PRO A 181 3.18 10.43 9.40
N LEU A 182 2.96 9.14 9.12
CA LEU A 182 2.41 8.68 7.84
C LEU A 182 0.88 8.72 7.77
N ARG A 183 0.19 8.81 8.90
CA ARG A 183 -1.28 8.69 8.99
C ARG A 183 -2.05 9.59 8.00
N PRO A 184 -1.65 10.84 7.72
CA PRO A 184 -2.35 11.69 6.76
C PRO A 184 -2.26 11.18 5.31
N TYR A 185 -1.20 10.46 4.98
CA TYR A 185 -0.85 9.99 3.64
C TYR A 185 -1.34 8.58 3.34
N ILE A 186 -1.92 7.91 4.35
CA ILE A 186 -2.64 6.65 4.21
C ILE A 186 -4.12 7.00 3.98
N LEU A 187 -4.61 6.61 2.82
CA LEU A 187 -5.96 6.88 2.33
C LEU A 187 -6.73 5.56 2.23
N HIS A 188 -8.03 5.63 2.44
CA HIS A 188 -8.92 4.48 2.34
C HIS A 188 -10.15 4.87 1.52
N VAL A 189 -10.57 3.97 0.64
CA VAL A 189 -11.87 4.02 -0.05
C VAL A 189 -12.50 2.63 0.04
N HIS A 190 -13.83 2.60 0.05
CA HIS A 190 -14.60 1.37 0.27
C HIS A 190 -15.67 1.19 -0.81
N PRO A 191 -15.26 0.97 -2.08
CA PRO A 191 -16.22 0.74 -3.15
C PRO A 191 -17.03 -0.54 -2.91
N ASP A 192 -18.34 -0.46 -3.16
CA ASP A 192 -19.26 -1.59 -3.04
C ASP A 192 -19.42 -2.31 -4.38
N LEU A 193 -19.00 -3.57 -4.45
CA LEU A 193 -19.05 -4.35 -5.68
C LEU A 193 -20.48 -4.52 -6.22
N ARG A 194 -21.48 -4.53 -5.33
CA ARG A 194 -22.90 -4.64 -5.72
C ARG A 194 -23.40 -3.40 -6.45
N GLU A 195 -22.74 -2.26 -6.28
CA GLU A 195 -23.04 -1.03 -7.02
C GLU A 195 -22.28 -0.95 -8.34
N LEU A 196 -21.15 -1.64 -8.43
CA LEU A 196 -20.27 -1.69 -9.60
C LEU A 196 -20.75 -2.69 -10.66
N GLU A 197 -21.57 -3.67 -10.26
CA GLU A 197 -22.17 -4.68 -11.14
C GLU A 197 -23.57 -4.30 -11.66
N LYS A 198 -24.08 -3.11 -11.31
CA LYS A 198 -25.37 -2.64 -11.84
C LYS A 198 -25.24 -2.34 -13.35
N PRO A 199 -26.10 -2.92 -14.20
CA PRO A 199 -26.02 -2.79 -15.65
C PRO A 199 -26.27 -1.37 -16.16
#